data_AF-M4ETR3-F1
#
_entry.id   AF-M4ETR3-F1
#
_cell.length_a   1.000
_cell.length_b   1.000
_cell.length_c   1.000
_cell.angle_alpha   90.00
_cell.angle_beta   90.00
_cell.angle_gamma   90.00
#
_symmetry.space_group_name_H-M   'P 1'
#
loop_
_entity.id
_entity.type
_entity.pdbx_description
1 polymer ?
#
loop_
_entity_poly.entity_id
_entity_poly.type
_entity_poly.pdbx_seq_one_letter_code
_entity_poly.pdbx_strand_id
1 'polypeptide(L)'
;MADNDINWTDEEVRYLFTLYADEKRKGNRPRSGMNVVGREFIIKKFEEKFSKRWIWDRFKNKVDISRKAYVKFKKLTHNRTGLVYDAMGRLEMSNAWWDQHIADCSVCFSMTV
;
A
#
# COMPACT_ATOMS: atom_id res chain seq x y z
N MET A 1 4.23 11.13 -17.22
CA MET A 1 3.65 9.82 -17.60
C MET A 1 4.43 8.76 -16.85
N ALA A 2 3.90 8.24 -15.76
CA ALA A 2 4.58 7.20 -14.99
C ALA A 2 3.52 6.21 -14.51
N ASP A 3 3.34 5.15 -15.27
CA ASP A 3 2.89 3.91 -14.66
C ASP A 3 3.42 2.72 -15.46
N ASN A 4 4.45 2.08 -14.91
CA ASN A 4 4.86 0.75 -15.34
C ASN A 4 4.36 -0.30 -14.33
N ASP A 5 3.23 -0.04 -13.64
CA ASP A 5 2.44 -0.99 -12.79
C ASP A 5 1.48 -1.85 -13.65
N ILE A 6 1.95 -2.38 -14.78
CA ILE A 6 1.10 -2.96 -15.84
C ILE A 6 0.51 -4.35 -15.51
N ASN A 7 0.11 -4.64 -14.26
CA ASN A 7 -0.67 -5.87 -14.00
C ASN A 7 -1.47 -5.96 -12.69
N TRP A 8 -1.64 -4.90 -11.91
CA TRP A 8 -2.50 -4.93 -10.71
C TRP A 8 -3.74 -4.04 -10.91
N THR A 9 -4.91 -4.65 -10.98
CA THR A 9 -6.20 -3.94 -10.98
C THR A 9 -6.62 -3.57 -9.55
N ASP A 10 -7.48 -2.55 -9.40
CA ASP A 10 -8.01 -2.15 -8.10
C ASP A 10 -8.71 -3.31 -7.38
N GLU A 11 -9.41 -4.18 -8.11
CA GLU A 11 -10.07 -5.35 -7.54
C GLU A 11 -9.06 -6.36 -7.00
N GLU A 12 -8.00 -6.65 -7.76
CA GLU A 12 -6.93 -7.54 -7.35
C GLU A 12 -6.22 -7.04 -6.10
N VAL A 13 -5.94 -5.73 -6.06
CA VAL A 13 -5.31 -5.09 -4.89
C VAL A 13 -6.23 -5.19 -3.68
N ARG A 14 -7.52 -4.86 -3.82
CA ARG A 14 -8.50 -4.99 -2.73
C ARG A 14 -8.58 -6.43 -2.22
N TYR A 15 -8.70 -7.40 -3.12
CA TYR A 15 -8.82 -8.81 -2.76
C TYR A 15 -7.56 -9.32 -2.06
N LEU A 16 -6.36 -8.95 -2.54
CA LEU A 16 -5.11 -9.27 -1.87
C LEU A 16 -5.11 -8.74 -0.43
N PHE A 17 -5.46 -7.47 -0.21
CA PHE A 17 -5.46 -6.91 1.14
C PHE A 17 -6.50 -7.55 2.06
N THR A 18 -7.66 -7.98 1.53
CA THR A 18 -8.64 -8.76 2.28
C THR A 18 -8.05 -10.09 2.75
N LEU A 19 -7.51 -10.90 1.84
CA LEU A 19 -6.88 -12.18 2.18
C LEU A 19 -5.72 -11.99 3.18
N TYR A 20 -4.91 -10.95 2.94
CA TYR A 20 -3.76 -10.64 3.77
C TYR A 20 -4.17 -10.25 5.20
N ALA A 21 -5.27 -9.50 5.36
CA ALA A 21 -5.81 -9.14 6.66
C ALA A 21 -6.35 -10.36 7.41
N ASP A 22 -7.03 -11.27 6.72
CA ASP A 22 -7.54 -12.51 7.30
C ASP A 22 -6.44 -13.43 7.79
N GLU A 23 -5.40 -13.65 6.98
CA GLU A 23 -4.24 -14.45 7.38
C GLU A 23 -3.49 -13.83 8.57
N LYS A 24 -3.44 -12.50 8.65
CA LYS A 24 -2.89 -11.82 9.83
C LYS A 24 -3.73 -12.10 11.09
N ARG A 25 -5.06 -12.10 11.00
CA ARG A 25 -5.95 -12.40 12.13
C ARG A 25 -5.81 -13.84 12.63
N LYS A 26 -5.54 -14.78 11.71
CA LYS A 26 -5.27 -16.19 12.01
C LYS A 26 -3.88 -16.44 12.65
N GLY A 27 -3.05 -15.41 12.79
CA GLY A 27 -1.70 -15.54 13.35
C GLY A 27 -0.64 -15.96 12.33
N ASN A 28 -0.97 -16.06 11.03
CA ASN A 28 -0.03 -16.47 10.00
C ASN A 28 0.99 -15.39 9.59
N ARG A 29 0.91 -14.21 10.22
CA ARG A 29 1.91 -13.14 10.09
C ARG A 29 2.62 -12.87 11.43
N PRO A 30 3.63 -13.68 11.80
CA PRO A 30 4.53 -13.34 12.89
C PRO A 30 5.37 -12.08 12.59
N ARG A 31 6.22 -11.68 13.54
CA ARG A 31 7.00 -10.42 13.50
C ARG A 31 7.84 -10.25 12.22
N SER A 32 8.31 -11.34 11.62
CA SER A 32 9.22 -11.38 10.47
C SER A 32 8.54 -11.42 9.09
N GLY A 33 7.21 -11.58 9.01
CA GLY A 33 6.49 -11.66 7.73
C GLY A 33 5.41 -12.73 7.71
N MET A 34 4.84 -12.98 6.53
CA MET A 34 3.86 -14.06 6.33
C MET A 34 4.58 -15.42 6.36
N ASN A 35 4.07 -16.37 7.15
CA ASN A 35 4.60 -17.74 7.20
C ASN A 35 4.29 -18.53 5.92
N VAL A 36 4.83 -19.73 5.76
CA VAL A 36 4.63 -20.57 4.56
C VAL A 36 3.14 -20.83 4.31
N VAL A 37 2.40 -21.20 5.35
CA VAL A 37 0.96 -21.54 5.28
C VAL A 37 0.13 -20.37 4.71
N GLY A 38 0.32 -19.16 5.23
CA GLY A 38 -0.38 -17.97 4.75
C GLY A 38 0.02 -17.58 3.32
N ARG A 39 1.29 -17.80 2.94
CA ARG A 39 1.75 -17.54 1.56
C ARG A 39 1.08 -18.45 0.56
N GLU A 40 1.07 -19.75 0.83
CA GLU A 40 0.44 -20.75 -0.03
C GLU A 40 -1.07 -20.53 -0.13
N PHE A 41 -1.73 -20.22 0.99
CA PHE A 41 -3.15 -19.89 1.01
C PHE A 41 -3.48 -18.69 0.11
N ILE A 42 -2.72 -17.59 0.24
CA ILE A 42 -2.94 -16.38 -0.56
C ILE A 42 -2.74 -16.66 -2.05
N ILE A 43 -1.64 -17.35 -2.43
CA ILE A 43 -1.37 -17.69 -3.84
C ILE A 43 -2.51 -18.53 -4.40
N LYS A 44 -2.91 -19.59 -3.70
CA LYS A 44 -3.99 -20.48 -4.14
C LYS A 44 -5.31 -19.73 -4.31
N LYS A 45 -5.71 -18.93 -3.31
CA LYS A 45 -6.98 -18.18 -3.36
C LYS A 45 -7.00 -17.10 -4.43
N PHE A 46 -5.84 -16.52 -4.74
CA PHE A 46 -5.70 -15.52 -5.79
C PHE A 46 -5.76 -16.16 -7.18
N GLU A 47 -5.09 -17.31 -7.36
CA GLU A 47 -5.17 -18.10 -8.60
C GLU A 47 -6.58 -18.63 -8.85
N GLU A 48 -7.28 -19.12 -7.83
CA GLU A 48 -8.69 -19.55 -7.93
C GLU A 48 -9.62 -18.43 -8.40
N LYS A 49 -9.38 -17.18 -7.97
CA LYS A 49 -10.26 -16.05 -8.30
C LYS A 49 -9.94 -15.40 -9.65
N PHE A 50 -8.67 -15.18 -9.94
CA PHE A 50 -8.25 -14.39 -11.11
C PHE A 50 -7.59 -15.24 -12.21
N SER A 51 -7.43 -16.55 -11.99
CA SER A 51 -6.71 -17.47 -12.89
C SER A 51 -5.29 -17.00 -13.21
N LYS A 52 -4.68 -16.23 -12.31
CA LYS A 52 -3.32 -15.69 -12.42
C LYS A 52 -2.41 -16.42 -11.45
N ARG A 53 -1.49 -17.21 -12.00
CA ARG A 53 -0.48 -17.93 -11.23
C ARG A 53 0.77 -17.08 -11.07
N TRP A 54 0.95 -16.50 -9.90
CA TRP A 54 2.09 -15.64 -9.58
C TRP A 54 2.91 -16.17 -8.41
N ILE A 55 4.21 -15.81 -8.39
CA ILE A 55 5.10 -16.12 -7.28
C ILE A 55 4.87 -15.18 -6.09
N TRP A 56 5.16 -15.66 -4.87
CA TRP A 56 4.97 -14.92 -3.63
C TRP A 56 5.58 -13.51 -3.64
N ASP A 57 6.77 -13.35 -4.23
CA ASP A 57 7.50 -12.08 -4.22
C ASP A 57 6.71 -10.95 -4.87
N ARG A 58 5.85 -11.26 -5.85
CA ARG A 58 4.98 -10.26 -6.48
C ARG A 58 3.98 -9.68 -5.47
N PHE A 59 3.36 -10.54 -4.67
CA PHE A 59 2.42 -10.15 -3.61
C PHE A 59 3.14 -9.39 -2.50
N LYS A 60 4.30 -9.90 -2.06
CA LYS A 60 5.14 -9.26 -1.04
C LYS A 60 5.52 -7.85 -1.47
N ASN A 61 6.04 -7.68 -2.69
CA ASN A 61 6.44 -6.39 -3.23
C ASN A 61 5.25 -5.41 -3.28
N LYS A 62 4.07 -5.85 -3.76
CA LYS A 62 2.88 -4.97 -3.80
C LYS A 62 2.46 -4.52 -2.39
N VAL A 63 2.46 -5.43 -1.43
CA VAL A 63 2.13 -5.14 -0.03
C VAL A 63 3.15 -4.19 0.60
N ASP A 64 4.43 -4.37 0.34
CA ASP A 64 5.49 -3.52 0.90
C ASP A 64 5.52 -2.12 0.29
N ILE A 65 5.33 -2.00 -1.03
CA ILE A 65 5.18 -0.71 -1.72
C ILE A 65 3.96 0.04 -1.15
N SER A 66 2.81 -0.64 -1.06
CA SER A 66 1.58 -0.06 -0.52
C SER A 66 1.74 0.37 0.94
N ARG A 67 2.46 -0.42 1.76
CA ARG A 67 2.77 -0.04 3.14
C ARG A 67 3.64 1.20 3.21
N LYS A 68 4.68 1.30 2.37
CA LYS A 68 5.54 2.50 2.31
C LYS A 68 4.73 3.73 1.93
N ALA A 69 3.84 3.62 0.95
CA ALA A 69 2.92 4.69 0.56
C ALA A 69 2.00 5.09 1.73
N TYR A 70 1.39 4.11 2.39
CA TYR A 70 0.53 4.35 3.56
C TYR A 70 1.27 5.00 4.73
N VAL A 71 2.52 4.61 5.02
CA VAL A 71 3.32 5.25 6.08
C VAL A 71 3.62 6.71 5.75
N LYS A 72 3.97 7.02 4.49
CA LYS A 72 4.14 8.41 4.03
C LYS A 72 2.84 9.20 4.18
N PHE A 73 1.72 8.62 3.73
CA PHE A 73 0.40 9.22 3.87
C PHE A 73 0.01 9.47 5.34
N LYS A 74 0.28 8.50 6.22
CA LYS A 74 0.02 8.63 7.65
C LYS A 74 0.87 9.74 8.29
N LYS A 75 2.15 9.86 7.91
CA LYS A 75 3.01 10.97 8.36
C LYS A 75 2.47 12.31 7.86
N LEU A 76 2.04 12.37 6.60
CA LEU A 76 1.44 13.55 5.99
C LEU A 76 0.11 13.95 6.65
N THR A 77 -0.61 13.03 7.31
CA THR A 77 -1.93 13.31 7.92
C THR A 77 -1.90 13.31 9.45
N HIS A 78 -0.77 13.00 10.07
CA HIS A 78 -0.68 12.85 11.53
C HIS A 78 -0.88 14.19 12.26
N ASN A 79 -1.79 14.19 13.25
CA ASN A 79 -2.14 15.34 14.11
C ASN A 79 -2.59 16.60 13.35
N ARG A 80 -3.19 16.42 12.17
CA ARG A 80 -3.70 17.53 11.35
C ARG A 80 -5.20 17.68 11.49
N THR A 81 -5.63 18.90 11.77
CA THR A 81 -7.04 19.31 11.78
C THR A 81 -7.44 19.83 10.40
N GLY A 82 -8.69 19.59 9.98
CA GLY A 82 -9.23 20.12 8.72
C GLY A 82 -8.87 19.33 7.46
N LEU A 83 -8.52 18.04 7.59
CA LEU A 83 -8.32 17.18 6.43
C LEU A 83 -9.68 16.93 5.74
N VAL A 84 -9.76 17.29 4.46
CA VAL A 84 -10.92 17.02 3.60
C VAL A 84 -10.57 15.90 2.65
N TYR A 85 -11.53 15.01 2.42
CA TYR A 85 -11.38 13.84 1.55
C TYR A 85 -12.43 13.89 0.45
N ASP A 86 -12.04 13.54 -0.76
CA ASP A 86 -12.97 13.38 -1.87
C ASP A 86 -13.86 12.12 -1.67
N ALA A 87 -14.90 11.97 -2.49
CA ALA A 87 -15.77 10.79 -2.47
C ALA A 87 -15.04 9.46 -2.76
N MET A 88 -13.80 9.53 -3.28
CA MET A 88 -12.93 8.40 -3.57
C MET A 88 -11.92 8.14 -2.43
N GLY A 89 -11.95 8.92 -1.35
CA GLY A 89 -11.05 8.82 -0.19
C GLY A 89 -9.65 9.39 -0.41
N ARG A 90 -9.43 10.19 -1.45
CA ARG A 90 -8.19 10.93 -1.69
C ARG A 90 -8.20 12.22 -0.88
N LEU A 91 -7.03 12.66 -0.45
CA LEU A 91 -6.90 13.91 0.29
C LEU A 91 -7.14 15.08 -0.66
N GLU A 92 -8.22 15.81 -0.44
CA GLU A 92 -8.58 17.01 -1.20
C GLU A 92 -8.12 18.23 -0.40
N MET A 93 -7.01 18.84 -0.81
CA MET A 93 -6.44 20.02 -0.17
C MET A 93 -6.10 21.08 -1.22
N SER A 94 -6.05 22.34 -0.80
CA SER A 94 -5.71 23.46 -1.68
C SER A 94 -4.27 23.34 -2.20
N ASN A 95 -3.99 23.90 -3.38
CA ASN A 95 -2.64 23.89 -3.94
C ASN A 95 -1.61 24.53 -3.01
N ALA A 96 -1.98 25.63 -2.33
CA ALA A 96 -1.12 26.29 -1.34
C ALA A 96 -0.73 25.34 -0.18
N TRP A 97 -1.65 24.47 0.23
CA TRP A 97 -1.35 23.44 1.23
C TRP A 97 -0.36 22.42 0.68
N TRP A 98 -0.54 21.95 -0.56
CA TRP A 98 0.41 21.03 -1.20
C TRP A 98 1.80 21.65 -1.37
N ASP A 99 1.90 22.92 -1.79
CA ASP A 99 3.16 23.62 -2.01
C ASP A 99 3.98 23.77 -0.72
N GLN A 100 3.32 24.13 0.39
CA GLN A 100 3.96 24.18 1.71
C GLN A 100 4.57 22.82 2.09
N HIS A 101 3.85 21.73 1.81
CA HIS A 101 4.26 20.39 2.19
C HIS A 101 5.31 19.77 1.26
N ILE A 102 5.31 20.15 -0.01
CA ILE A 102 6.38 19.80 -0.95
C ILE A 102 7.67 20.51 -0.53
N ALA A 103 7.59 21.79 -0.15
CA ALA A 103 8.72 22.55 0.39
C ALA A 103 9.25 21.92 1.69
N ASP A 104 8.39 21.55 2.64
CA ASP A 104 8.77 20.88 3.89
C ASP A 104 9.32 19.44 3.66
N CYS A 105 8.83 18.73 2.63
CA CYS A 105 9.36 17.42 2.27
C CYS A 105 10.71 17.50 1.52
N SER A 106 11.06 18.65 0.91
CA SER A 106 12.36 18.87 0.26
C SER A 106 13.52 18.93 1.25
N VAL A 107 13.25 19.34 2.50
CA VAL A 107 14.22 19.32 3.60
C VAL A 107 14.57 17.89 4.05
N CYS A 108 13.77 16.89 3.65
CA CYS A 108 14.03 15.48 3.92
C CYS A 108 14.81 14.79 2.78
N PHE A 109 15.07 15.48 1.66
CA PHE A 109 15.87 15.01 0.53
C PHE A 109 17.28 15.63 0.47
N SER A 110 17.64 16.53 1.40
CA SER A 110 19.01 17.01 1.57
C SER A 110 19.76 16.22 2.65
N MET A 111 20.09 14.96 2.34
CA MET A 111 21.30 14.37 2.91
C MET A 111 22.14 13.81 1.76
N THR A 112 23.16 14.60 1.46
CA THR A 112 24.39 14.25 0.75
C THR A 112 24.30 14.20 -0.78
N VAL A 113 24.71 15.32 -1.38
CA VAL A 113 25.54 15.32 -2.60
C VAL A 113 26.92 14.76 -2.22
#